data_AF-A0AAV7BJ09-F1
#
_entry.id   AF-A0AAV7BJ09-F1
#
_cell.length_a   1.000
_cell.length_b   1.000
_cell.length_c   1.000
_cell.angle_alpha   90.00
_cell.angle_beta   90.00
_cell.angle_gamma   90.00
#
_symmetry.space_group_name_H-M   'P 1'
#
loop_
_entity.id
_entity.type
_entity.pdbx_description
1 polymer ?
#
loop_
_entity_poly.entity_id
_entity_poly.type
_entity_poly.pdbx_seq_one_letter_code
_entity_poly.pdbx_strand_id
1 'polypeptide(L)'
;MIFLCYRDLDPILAEVTLMSARTELYLRFIKRRITSDFEVGDSMASEEIKQEHQQNLDKLLKHCLLSRSMQELIGYYITMEEYYMRESVNKAVAMDTCERGQLISSMVDDVFYIVKKCIGRALSSSSIDCLCAMINLSTTMMESDFREVLCNKLRMGFPATTLQDIQRGVTSAVSIVHSSLQQGKFDTKGIESNDEAKMSFLVSLNNVEVCSENIMTLKKNLENDCRKLFSQDFGGDQAKAKIDSCLSDMASVSNKFRDLLQEGLGELNSTAVKPQVKPWINVFLSVSHNIEEEEFNDYEANDPWVQQFIVNLEQLMAEFKAGLSSIIYENLTSLLTSLIALELEKVVLKSTFSRLGGLQFDKELRSLIAYLTTVTTWTIRDKFARLSQMATILNLERVSCQYAFEHYIILVF
;
A
#
# COMPACT_ATOMS: atom_id res chain seq x y z
N MET A 1 -3.63 -26.80 31.15
CA MET A 1 -4.21 -25.81 30.23
C MET A 1 -4.44 -26.56 28.92
N ILE A 2 -5.68 -26.97 28.66
CA ILE A 2 -6.01 -27.65 27.39
C ILE A 2 -5.96 -26.55 26.34
N PHE A 3 -4.92 -26.54 25.50
CA PHE A 3 -4.88 -25.70 24.31
C PHE A 3 -5.96 -26.23 23.37
N LEU A 4 -7.17 -25.69 23.46
CA LEU A 4 -8.18 -25.87 22.41
C LEU A 4 -7.55 -25.43 21.09
N CYS A 5 -7.64 -26.29 20.06
CA CYS A 5 -7.26 -25.87 18.72
C CYS A 5 -8.16 -24.69 18.35
N TYR A 6 -7.61 -23.62 17.75
CA TYR A 6 -8.44 -22.47 17.35
C TYR A 6 -9.62 -22.90 16.46
N ARG A 7 -9.49 -24.00 15.71
CA ARG A 7 -10.59 -24.59 14.91
C ARG A 7 -11.79 -25.04 15.75
N ASP A 8 -11.55 -25.53 16.95
CA ASP A 8 -12.59 -25.99 17.87
C ASP A 8 -13.36 -24.81 18.50
N LEU A 9 -12.82 -23.59 18.40
CA LEU A 9 -13.51 -22.38 18.85
C LEU A 9 -14.60 -21.94 17.87
N ASP A 10 -14.50 -22.25 16.58
CA ASP A 10 -15.43 -21.73 15.56
C ASP A 10 -16.91 -22.02 15.87
N PRO A 11 -17.30 -23.25 16.28
CA PRO A 11 -18.67 -23.55 16.68
C PRO A 11 -19.08 -22.84 17.97
N ILE A 12 -18.16 -22.72 18.94
CA ILE A 12 -18.42 -22.07 20.23
C ILE A 12 -18.71 -20.59 20.02
N LEU A 13 -17.88 -19.92 19.21
CA LEU A 13 -18.02 -18.52 18.86
C LEU A 13 -19.35 -18.26 18.14
N ALA A 14 -19.76 -19.16 17.23
CA ALA A 14 -21.06 -19.10 16.57
C ALA A 14 -22.24 -19.22 17.55
N GLU A 15 -22.19 -20.17 18.49
CA GLU A 15 -23.24 -20.32 19.50
C GLU A 15 -23.34 -19.11 20.43
N VAL A 16 -22.22 -18.55 20.88
CA VAL A 16 -22.24 -17.36 21.75
C VAL A 16 -22.85 -16.15 21.03
N THR A 17 -22.52 -15.92 19.76
CA THR A 17 -23.13 -14.83 18.99
C THR A 17 -24.62 -15.06 18.74
N LEU A 18 -25.05 -16.31 18.50
CA LEU A 18 -26.46 -16.66 18.39
C LEU A 18 -27.22 -16.42 19.70
N MET A 19 -26.63 -16.78 20.84
CA MET A 19 -27.21 -16.51 22.17
C MET A 19 -27.37 -15.01 22.41
N SER A 20 -26.37 -14.20 22.04
CA SER A 20 -26.43 -12.74 22.12
C SER A 20 -27.54 -12.16 21.25
N ALA A 21 -27.62 -12.59 19.98
CA ALA A 21 -28.67 -12.15 19.06
C ALA A 21 -30.08 -12.45 19.60
N ARG A 22 -30.29 -13.67 20.10
CA ARG A 22 -31.58 -14.09 20.69
C ARG A 22 -31.92 -13.32 21.96
N THR A 23 -30.91 -13.02 22.78
CA THR A 23 -31.08 -12.22 23.99
C THR A 23 -31.52 -10.80 23.65
N GLU A 24 -30.86 -10.16 22.68
CA GLU A 24 -31.22 -8.82 22.22
C GLU A 24 -32.64 -8.78 21.60
N LEU A 25 -32.98 -9.78 20.78
CA LEU A 25 -34.34 -9.92 20.24
C LEU A 25 -35.40 -10.04 21.34
N TYR A 26 -35.11 -10.84 22.38
CA TYR A 26 -36.01 -10.99 23.52
C TYR A 26 -36.17 -9.69 24.30
N LEU A 27 -35.07 -8.99 24.63
CA LEU A 27 -35.11 -7.72 25.35
C LEU A 27 -35.87 -6.65 24.56
N ARG A 28 -35.70 -6.61 23.23
CA ARG A 28 -36.47 -5.72 22.35
C ARG A 28 -37.96 -6.05 22.33
N PHE A 29 -38.31 -7.33 22.29
CA PHE A 29 -39.69 -7.78 22.39
C PHE A 29 -40.33 -7.28 23.69
N ILE A 30 -39.65 -7.47 24.82
CA ILE A 30 -40.11 -6.99 26.13
C ILE A 30 -40.24 -5.46 26.14
N LYS A 31 -39.23 -4.74 25.66
CA LYS A 31 -39.27 -3.27 25.56
C LYS A 31 -40.49 -2.80 24.78
N ARG A 32 -40.72 -3.34 23.58
CA ARG A 32 -41.86 -2.97 22.72
C ARG A 32 -43.22 -3.25 23.37
N ARG A 33 -43.36 -4.38 24.07
CA ARG A 33 -44.59 -4.72 24.79
C ARG A 33 -44.87 -3.72 25.92
N ILE A 34 -43.88 -3.46 26.78
CA ILE A 34 -44.05 -2.56 27.92
C ILE A 34 -44.25 -1.11 27.46
N THR A 35 -43.52 -0.65 26.45
CA THR A 35 -43.72 0.69 25.88
C THR A 35 -45.14 0.86 25.32
N SER A 36 -45.71 -0.17 24.68
CA SER A 36 -47.11 -0.15 24.23
C SER A 36 -48.10 -0.04 25.40
N ASP A 37 -47.81 -0.65 26.54
CA ASP A 37 -48.64 -0.53 27.74
C ASP A 37 -48.52 0.88 28.36
N PHE A 38 -47.32 1.47 28.36
CA PHE A 38 -47.09 2.86 28.79
C PHE A 38 -47.86 3.86 27.91
N GLU A 39 -47.91 3.67 26.59
CA GLU A 39 -48.67 4.55 25.68
C GLU A 39 -50.17 4.62 26.06
N VAL A 40 -50.74 3.52 26.54
CA VAL A 40 -52.14 3.47 27.00
C VAL A 40 -52.27 4.01 28.43
N GLY A 41 -51.44 3.51 29.35
CA GLY A 41 -51.51 3.82 30.78
C GLY A 41 -51.14 5.27 31.12
N ASP A 42 -50.16 5.84 30.41
CA ASP A 42 -49.66 7.19 30.62
C ASP A 42 -50.28 8.21 29.65
N SER A 43 -51.36 7.85 28.96
CA SER A 43 -52.01 8.69 27.93
C SER A 43 -52.41 10.09 28.43
N MET A 44 -52.72 10.23 29.73
CA MET A 44 -53.05 11.49 30.41
C MET A 44 -51.95 11.98 31.36
N ALA A 45 -50.82 11.29 31.46
CA ALA A 45 -49.72 11.64 32.34
C ALA A 45 -48.89 12.82 31.80
N SER A 46 -48.15 13.51 32.68
CA SER A 46 -47.20 14.54 32.25
C SER A 46 -46.01 13.92 31.52
N GLU A 47 -45.33 14.73 30.69
CA GLU A 47 -44.14 14.28 29.98
C GLU A 47 -42.99 13.88 30.92
N GLU A 48 -42.89 14.46 32.12
CA GLU A 48 -41.89 14.02 33.10
C GLU A 48 -42.12 12.57 33.53
N ILE A 49 -43.37 12.19 33.78
CA ILE A 49 -43.73 10.82 34.21
C ILE A 49 -43.44 9.81 33.09
N LYS A 50 -43.81 10.16 31.84
CA LYS A 50 -43.52 9.30 30.67
C LYS A 50 -42.02 9.08 30.50
N GLN A 51 -41.22 10.14 30.66
CA GLN A 51 -39.76 10.03 30.60
C GLN A 51 -39.20 9.19 31.76
N GLU A 52 -39.71 9.37 32.98
CA GLU A 52 -39.29 8.58 34.14
C GLU A 52 -39.57 7.09 33.95
N HIS A 53 -40.78 6.71 33.53
CA HIS A 53 -41.13 5.32 33.24
C HIS A 53 -40.25 4.71 32.14
N GLN A 54 -40.00 5.46 31.05
CA GLN A 54 -39.11 5.03 29.97
C GLN A 54 -37.67 4.82 30.45
N GLN A 55 -37.13 5.73 31.26
CA GLN A 55 -35.79 5.61 31.84
C GLN A 55 -35.68 4.42 32.81
N ASN A 56 -36.72 4.19 33.62
CA ASN A 56 -36.77 3.04 34.54
C ASN A 56 -36.81 1.72 33.78
N LEU A 57 -37.58 1.63 32.69
CA LEU A 57 -37.60 0.46 31.81
C LEU A 57 -36.22 0.21 31.18
N ASP A 58 -35.60 1.25 30.61
CA ASP A 58 -34.27 1.12 30.00
C ASP A 58 -33.22 0.71 31.03
N LYS A 59 -33.29 1.23 32.26
CA LYS A 59 -32.41 0.83 33.36
C LYS A 59 -32.66 -0.63 33.77
N LEU A 60 -33.91 -1.07 33.87
CA LEU A 60 -34.26 -2.44 34.22
C LEU A 60 -33.73 -3.42 33.17
N LEU A 61 -33.99 -3.17 31.88
CA LEU A 61 -33.55 -4.04 30.79
C LEU A 61 -32.02 -4.09 30.70
N LYS A 62 -31.33 -2.96 30.90
CA LYS A 62 -29.86 -2.90 30.85
C LYS A 62 -29.18 -3.64 32.01
N HIS A 63 -29.79 -3.64 33.20
CA HIS A 63 -29.17 -4.19 34.42
C HIS A 63 -29.81 -5.48 34.93
N CYS A 64 -30.77 -6.05 34.20
CA CYS A 64 -31.32 -7.36 34.56
C CYS A 64 -30.24 -8.45 34.54
N LEU A 65 -30.50 -9.57 35.20
CA LEU A 65 -29.51 -10.66 35.30
C LEU A 65 -29.10 -11.19 33.92
N LEU A 66 -30.07 -11.36 33.01
CA LEU A 66 -29.84 -11.83 31.65
C LEU A 66 -28.86 -10.92 30.88
N SER A 67 -29.10 -9.61 30.89
CA SER A 67 -28.23 -8.64 30.21
C SER A 67 -26.81 -8.63 30.78
N ARG A 68 -26.68 -8.71 32.11
CA ARG A 68 -25.36 -8.75 32.77
C ARG A 68 -24.59 -10.02 32.42
N SER A 69 -25.25 -11.19 32.49
CA SER A 69 -24.63 -12.46 32.11
C SER A 69 -24.25 -12.50 30.62
N MET A 70 -25.07 -11.90 29.76
CA MET A 70 -24.79 -11.85 28.32
C MET A 70 -23.61 -10.90 28.01
N GLN A 71 -23.52 -9.75 28.70
CA GLN A 71 -22.38 -8.84 28.59
C GLN A 71 -21.08 -9.50 29.02
N GLU A 72 -21.08 -10.26 30.12
CA GLU A 72 -19.92 -11.02 30.59
C GLU A 72 -19.49 -12.08 29.58
N LEU A 73 -20.45 -12.85 29.03
CA LEU A 73 -20.16 -13.86 28.01
C LEU A 73 -19.65 -13.24 26.70
N ILE A 74 -20.14 -12.05 26.30
CA ILE A 74 -19.59 -11.30 25.17
C ILE A 74 -18.15 -10.84 25.44
N GLY A 75 -17.83 -10.49 26.69
CA GLY A 75 -16.45 -10.21 27.11
C GLY A 75 -15.52 -11.39 26.82
N TYR A 76 -15.92 -12.61 27.21
CA TYR A 76 -15.16 -13.82 26.89
C TYR A 76 -15.11 -14.11 25.39
N TYR A 77 -16.21 -13.90 24.66
CA TYR A 77 -16.25 -14.05 23.21
C TYR A 77 -15.20 -13.18 22.52
N ILE A 78 -15.09 -11.89 22.89
CA ILE A 78 -14.14 -10.97 22.24
C ILE A 78 -12.71 -11.49 22.35
N THR A 79 -12.31 -11.96 23.54
CA THR A 79 -10.96 -12.53 23.74
C THR A 79 -10.74 -13.82 22.94
N MET A 80 -11.72 -14.72 22.90
CA MET A 80 -11.63 -15.96 22.13
C MET A 80 -11.59 -15.71 20.62
N GLU A 81 -12.40 -14.75 20.15
CA GLU A 81 -12.50 -14.32 18.76
C GLU A 81 -11.19 -13.67 18.29
N GLU A 82 -10.58 -12.83 19.13
CA GLU A 82 -9.26 -12.24 18.86
C GLU A 82 -8.19 -13.33 18.68
N TYR A 83 -8.14 -14.29 19.61
CA TYR A 83 -7.21 -15.41 19.54
C TYR A 83 -7.45 -16.26 18.28
N TYR A 84 -8.70 -16.59 17.98
CA TYR A 84 -9.08 -17.30 16.76
C TYR A 84 -8.59 -16.57 15.51
N MET A 85 -8.81 -15.26 15.43
CA MET A 85 -8.43 -14.43 14.29
C MET A 85 -6.92 -14.41 14.10
N ARG A 86 -6.15 -14.14 15.16
CA ARG A 86 -4.69 -14.07 15.11
C ARG A 86 -4.08 -15.40 14.67
N GLU A 87 -4.49 -16.51 15.27
CA GLU A 87 -3.97 -17.84 14.91
C GLU A 87 -4.35 -18.27 13.50
N SER A 88 -5.56 -17.94 13.07
CA SER A 88 -6.01 -18.21 11.69
C SER A 88 -5.21 -17.41 10.67
N VAL A 89 -4.94 -16.12 10.93
CA VAL A 89 -4.12 -15.27 10.07
C VAL A 89 -2.67 -15.76 10.04
N ASN A 90 -2.08 -16.07 11.19
CA ASN A 90 -0.73 -16.65 11.27
C ASN A 90 -0.64 -17.94 10.44
N LYS A 91 -1.68 -18.78 10.47
CA LYS A 91 -1.73 -19.99 9.66
C LYS A 91 -1.86 -19.70 8.17
N ALA A 92 -2.68 -18.73 7.77
CA ALA A 92 -2.82 -18.30 6.37
C ALA A 92 -1.49 -17.77 5.82
N VAL A 93 -0.80 -16.91 6.58
CA VAL A 93 0.54 -16.40 6.25
C VAL A 93 1.55 -17.54 6.11
N ALA A 94 1.52 -18.53 7.01
CA ALA A 94 2.44 -19.67 6.96
C ALA A 94 2.16 -20.64 5.79
N MET A 95 0.96 -20.60 5.22
CA MET A 95 0.56 -21.40 4.05
C MET A 95 0.53 -20.56 2.76
N ASP A 96 1.12 -19.37 2.79
CA ASP A 96 1.12 -18.46 1.65
C ASP A 96 1.76 -19.10 0.42
N THR A 97 1.06 -19.00 -0.71
CA THR A 97 1.51 -19.52 -1.99
C THR A 97 1.26 -18.50 -3.09
N CYS A 98 2.17 -18.44 -4.06
CA CYS A 98 1.99 -17.63 -5.26
C CYS A 98 2.26 -18.53 -6.47
N GLU A 99 1.25 -18.76 -7.30
CA GLU A 99 1.43 -19.53 -8.52
C GLU A 99 2.15 -18.70 -9.58
N ARG A 100 2.88 -19.36 -10.49
CA ARG A 100 3.62 -18.68 -11.55
C ARG A 100 2.64 -17.95 -12.47
N GLY A 101 2.84 -16.65 -12.65
CA GLY A 101 1.99 -15.78 -13.46
C GLY A 101 0.91 -15.04 -12.67
N GLN A 102 0.74 -15.34 -11.38
CA GLN A 102 -0.07 -14.52 -10.49
C GLN A 102 0.73 -13.30 -10.00
N LEU A 103 0.04 -12.17 -9.85
CA LEU A 103 0.63 -10.93 -9.36
C LEU A 103 0.58 -10.82 -7.84
N ILE A 104 -0.36 -11.53 -7.21
CA ILE A 104 -0.59 -11.52 -5.76
C ILE A 104 -0.53 -12.95 -5.23
N SER A 105 -0.27 -13.09 -3.93
CA SER A 105 -0.25 -14.39 -3.27
C SER A 105 -1.57 -14.70 -2.55
N SER A 106 -1.82 -15.98 -2.28
CA SER A 106 -3.06 -16.46 -1.65
C SER A 106 -3.31 -15.85 -0.27
N MET A 107 -2.24 -15.49 0.45
CA MET A 107 -2.31 -14.89 1.78
C MET A 107 -3.18 -13.64 1.84
N VAL A 108 -3.22 -12.81 0.79
CA VAL A 108 -4.03 -11.59 0.81
C VAL A 108 -5.51 -11.96 0.95
N ASP A 109 -6.02 -12.81 0.06
CA ASP A 109 -7.44 -13.20 0.08
C ASP A 109 -7.79 -13.98 1.36
N ASP A 110 -6.92 -14.89 1.80
CA ASP A 110 -7.14 -15.69 3.01
C ASP A 110 -7.24 -14.81 4.27
N VAL A 111 -6.35 -13.83 4.42
CA VAL A 111 -6.35 -12.93 5.59
C VAL A 111 -7.60 -12.05 5.60
N PHE A 112 -7.97 -11.45 4.46
CA PHE A 112 -9.19 -10.64 4.40
C PHE A 112 -10.47 -11.47 4.54
N TYR A 113 -10.47 -12.72 4.10
CA TYR A 113 -11.57 -13.65 4.35
C TYR A 113 -11.73 -13.91 5.85
N ILE A 114 -10.64 -14.20 6.57
CA ILE A 114 -10.66 -14.43 8.03
C ILE A 114 -11.17 -13.20 8.77
N VAL A 115 -10.61 -12.01 8.47
CA VAL A 115 -11.04 -10.75 9.10
C VAL A 115 -12.52 -10.50 8.86
N LYS A 116 -12.99 -10.65 7.62
CA LYS A 116 -14.39 -10.47 7.26
C LYS A 116 -15.28 -11.48 7.98
N LYS A 117 -14.84 -12.73 8.15
CA LYS A 117 -15.57 -13.77 8.90
C LYS A 117 -15.74 -13.35 10.37
N CYS A 118 -14.67 -12.91 11.02
CA CYS A 118 -14.70 -12.52 12.44
C CYS A 118 -15.60 -11.29 12.67
N ILE A 119 -15.47 -10.26 11.83
CA ILE A 119 -16.33 -9.07 11.93
C ILE A 119 -17.79 -9.42 11.59
N GLY A 120 -18.02 -10.25 10.57
CA GLY A 120 -19.38 -10.69 10.19
C GLY A 120 -20.06 -11.50 11.30
N ARG A 121 -19.31 -12.33 12.03
CA ARG A 121 -19.81 -13.02 13.22
C ARG A 121 -20.14 -12.04 14.33
N ALA A 122 -19.27 -11.06 14.61
CA ALA A 122 -19.53 -10.01 15.59
C ALA A 122 -20.78 -9.19 15.23
N LEU A 123 -20.98 -8.91 13.94
CA LEU A 123 -22.16 -8.25 13.40
C LEU A 123 -23.44 -9.04 13.73
N SER A 124 -23.40 -10.36 13.61
CA SER A 124 -24.54 -11.24 13.91
C SER A 124 -24.92 -11.27 15.39
N SER A 125 -23.99 -10.93 16.30
CA SER A 125 -24.21 -10.91 17.75
C SER A 125 -25.27 -9.90 18.20
N SER A 126 -25.61 -8.92 17.35
CA SER A 126 -26.50 -7.82 17.70
C SER A 126 -26.00 -7.03 18.93
N SER A 127 -24.67 -6.98 19.16
CA SER A 127 -24.06 -6.15 20.19
C SER A 127 -23.14 -5.11 19.53
N ILE A 128 -23.48 -3.84 19.71
CA ILE A 128 -22.75 -2.70 19.13
C ILE A 128 -21.34 -2.62 19.72
N ASP A 129 -21.23 -2.82 21.04
CA ASP A 129 -19.94 -2.81 21.72
C ASP A 129 -19.06 -4.01 21.28
N CYS A 130 -19.67 -5.19 21.03
CA CYS A 130 -18.95 -6.33 20.46
C CYS A 130 -18.44 -6.04 19.05
N LEU A 131 -19.28 -5.48 18.18
CA LEU A 131 -18.90 -5.10 16.82
C LEU A 131 -17.77 -4.06 16.83
N CYS A 132 -17.88 -3.01 17.64
CA CYS A 132 -16.83 -1.99 17.79
C CYS A 132 -15.50 -2.63 18.25
N ALA A 133 -15.55 -3.49 19.28
CA ALA A 133 -14.36 -4.20 19.75
C ALA A 133 -13.74 -5.03 18.62
N MET A 134 -14.54 -5.78 17.87
CA MET A 134 -14.03 -6.63 16.80
C MET A 134 -13.52 -5.87 15.58
N ILE A 135 -14.11 -4.73 15.24
CA ILE A 135 -13.56 -3.82 14.22
C ILE A 135 -12.18 -3.31 14.67
N ASN A 136 -12.08 -2.80 15.90
CA ASN A 136 -10.81 -2.28 16.43
C ASN A 136 -9.72 -3.36 16.49
N LEU A 137 -10.03 -4.56 16.99
CA LEU A 137 -9.10 -5.68 17.03
C LEU A 137 -8.65 -6.12 15.63
N SER A 138 -9.57 -6.14 14.66
CA SER A 138 -9.24 -6.43 13.26
C SER A 138 -8.33 -5.36 12.65
N THR A 139 -8.62 -4.09 12.92
CA THR A 139 -7.79 -2.95 12.51
C THR A 139 -6.39 -3.05 13.10
N THR A 140 -6.25 -3.33 14.40
CA THR A 140 -4.96 -3.54 15.06
C THR A 140 -4.20 -4.74 14.47
N MET A 141 -4.87 -5.87 14.22
CA MET A 141 -4.23 -7.04 13.62
C MET A 141 -3.70 -6.72 12.21
N MET A 142 -4.46 -5.98 11.39
CA MET A 142 -4.00 -5.54 10.07
C MET A 142 -2.84 -4.54 10.15
N GLU A 143 -2.91 -3.58 11.09
CA GLU A 143 -1.89 -2.54 11.27
C GLU A 143 -0.55 -3.07 11.82
N SER A 144 -0.61 -4.03 12.73
CA SER A 144 0.54 -4.59 13.46
C SER A 144 0.98 -5.89 12.79
N ASP A 145 0.34 -6.99 13.16
CA ASP A 145 0.79 -8.35 12.89
C ASP A 145 0.91 -8.60 11.38
N PHE A 146 -0.12 -8.26 10.60
CA PHE A 146 -0.13 -8.52 9.16
C PHE A 146 0.74 -7.54 8.37
N ARG A 147 0.74 -6.25 8.71
CA ARG A 147 1.64 -5.28 8.08
C ARG A 147 3.10 -5.61 8.34
N GLU A 148 3.45 -6.11 9.53
CA GLU A 148 4.82 -6.52 9.84
C GLU A 148 5.29 -7.68 8.96
N VAL A 149 4.42 -8.65 8.66
CA VAL A 149 4.72 -9.72 7.69
C VAL A 149 5.13 -9.14 6.33
N LEU A 150 4.32 -8.22 5.79
CA LEU A 150 4.58 -7.61 4.49
C LEU A 150 5.82 -6.69 4.51
N CYS A 151 6.00 -5.92 5.60
CA CYS A 151 7.19 -5.10 5.81
C CYS A 151 8.45 -5.97 5.84
N ASN A 152 8.41 -7.10 6.53
CA ASN A 152 9.53 -8.04 6.55
C ASN A 152 9.80 -8.63 5.16
N LYS A 153 8.77 -8.96 4.37
CA LYS A 153 8.97 -9.39 2.98
C LYS A 153 9.63 -8.30 2.12
N LEU A 154 9.20 -7.05 2.24
CA LEU A 154 9.79 -5.92 1.50
C LEU A 154 11.22 -5.61 1.97
N ARG A 155 11.51 -5.68 3.27
CA ARG A 155 12.87 -5.52 3.82
C ARG A 155 13.88 -6.53 3.31
N MET A 156 13.44 -7.60 2.64
CA MET A 156 14.37 -8.51 1.95
C MET A 156 15.06 -7.82 0.77
N GLY A 157 14.43 -6.80 0.19
CA GLY A 157 14.97 -6.01 -0.90
C GLY A 157 15.05 -6.75 -2.22
N PHE A 158 15.26 -5.99 -3.30
CA PHE A 158 15.68 -6.52 -4.60
C PHE A 158 16.57 -5.50 -5.33
N PRO A 159 17.71 -5.91 -5.93
CA PRO A 159 18.39 -7.19 -5.70
C PRO A 159 18.83 -7.33 -4.25
N ALA A 160 19.01 -8.56 -3.76
CA ALA A 160 19.58 -8.78 -2.43
C ALA A 160 20.95 -8.09 -2.35
N THR A 161 21.05 -7.03 -1.54
CA THR A 161 22.30 -6.28 -1.43
C THR A 161 23.21 -6.92 -0.39
N THR A 162 24.46 -7.16 -0.76
CA THR A 162 25.48 -7.84 0.07
C THR A 162 25.68 -7.18 1.44
N LEU A 163 25.36 -5.89 1.56
CA LEU A 163 25.46 -5.11 2.80
C LEU A 163 24.36 -5.46 3.81
N GLN A 164 23.14 -5.75 3.34
CA GLN A 164 22.06 -6.26 4.18
C GLN A 164 22.31 -7.71 4.59
N ASP A 165 22.93 -8.53 3.74
CA ASP A 165 23.30 -9.92 4.08
C ASP A 165 24.34 -10.00 5.21
N ILE A 166 25.29 -9.05 5.26
CA ILE A 166 26.30 -8.95 6.33
C ILE A 166 25.64 -8.57 7.67
N GLN A 167 24.68 -7.63 7.67
CA GLN A 167 23.90 -7.28 8.85
C GLN A 167 22.99 -8.42 9.34
N ARG A 168 22.63 -9.34 8.44
CA ARG A 168 21.73 -10.47 8.71
C ARG A 168 22.46 -11.77 9.07
N GLY A 169 23.79 -11.72 9.24
CA GLY A 169 24.60 -12.87 9.67
C GLY A 169 24.78 -13.96 8.60
N VAL A 170 24.44 -13.67 7.33
CA VAL A 170 24.59 -14.62 6.23
C VAL A 170 25.96 -14.42 5.59
N THR A 171 26.97 -15.10 6.12
CA THR A 171 28.37 -15.03 5.65
C THR A 171 28.61 -15.67 4.27
N SER A 172 27.58 -15.94 3.46
CA SER A 172 27.70 -16.73 2.23
C SER A 172 27.89 -15.92 0.94
N ALA A 173 27.57 -14.62 0.91
CA ALA A 173 27.67 -13.86 -0.34
C ALA A 173 29.12 -13.63 -0.80
N VAL A 174 30.06 -13.43 0.14
CA VAL A 174 31.48 -13.24 -0.17
C VAL A 174 32.14 -14.54 -0.64
N SER A 175 31.68 -15.70 -0.15
CA SER A 175 32.23 -17.00 -0.55
C SER A 175 31.70 -17.48 -1.92
N ILE A 176 30.49 -17.10 -2.33
CA ILE A 176 29.94 -17.44 -3.65
C ILE A 176 30.67 -16.69 -4.78
N VAL A 177 30.97 -15.40 -4.59
CA VAL A 177 31.71 -14.61 -5.60
C VAL A 177 33.16 -15.10 -5.73
N HIS A 178 33.81 -15.45 -4.63
CA HIS A 178 35.21 -15.90 -4.65
C HIS A 178 35.39 -17.34 -5.17
N SER A 179 34.39 -18.22 -5.00
CA SER A 179 34.42 -19.60 -5.51
C SER A 179 34.06 -19.70 -7.00
N SER A 180 33.16 -18.84 -7.49
CA SER A 180 32.75 -18.81 -8.91
C SER A 180 33.87 -18.38 -9.86
N LEU A 181 34.80 -17.54 -9.39
CA LEU A 181 35.97 -17.09 -10.16
C LEU A 181 37.05 -18.19 -10.32
N GLN A 182 37.05 -19.23 -9.49
CA GLN A 182 38.07 -20.30 -9.54
C GLN A 182 37.65 -21.56 -10.34
N GLN A 183 36.37 -21.72 -10.71
CA GLN A 183 35.89 -22.99 -11.30
C GLN A 183 35.14 -22.92 -12.64
N GLY A 184 35.08 -21.78 -13.33
CA GLY A 184 34.68 -21.73 -14.75
C GLY A 184 33.34 -22.41 -15.12
N LYS A 185 32.47 -22.66 -14.14
CA LYS A 185 31.15 -23.26 -14.29
C LYS A 185 30.14 -22.20 -13.88
N PHE A 186 29.43 -21.65 -14.87
CA PHE A 186 28.23 -20.86 -14.62
C PHE A 186 27.15 -21.79 -14.06
N ASP A 187 26.92 -21.73 -12.74
CA ASP A 187 25.79 -22.41 -12.11
C ASP A 187 24.50 -21.64 -12.43
N THR A 188 23.62 -22.25 -13.24
CA THR A 188 22.30 -21.70 -13.61
C THR A 188 21.36 -21.48 -12.40
N LYS A 189 21.66 -22.09 -11.26
CA LYS A 189 20.91 -21.93 -10.00
C LYS A 189 20.97 -20.51 -9.41
N GLY A 190 22.05 -19.76 -9.67
CA GLY A 190 22.18 -18.37 -9.20
C GLY A 190 21.23 -17.40 -9.92
N ILE A 191 20.92 -17.68 -11.19
CA ILE A 191 20.02 -16.86 -12.02
C ILE A 191 18.55 -17.16 -11.65
N GLU A 192 18.21 -18.43 -11.48
CA GLU A 192 16.88 -18.85 -11.00
C GLU A 192 16.54 -18.24 -9.63
N SER A 193 17.53 -18.18 -8.72
CA SER A 193 17.37 -17.57 -7.40
C SER A 193 17.16 -16.04 -7.44
N ASN A 194 17.74 -15.35 -8.42
CA ASN A 194 17.58 -13.90 -8.55
C ASN A 194 16.24 -13.51 -9.19
N ASP A 195 15.78 -14.28 -10.18
CA ASP A 195 14.45 -14.10 -10.76
C ASP A 195 13.35 -14.43 -9.74
N GLU A 196 13.54 -15.47 -8.93
CA GLU A 196 12.63 -15.80 -7.82
C GLU A 196 12.60 -14.69 -6.75
N ALA A 197 13.76 -14.13 -6.38
CA ALA A 197 13.84 -13.01 -5.45
C ALA A 197 13.16 -11.75 -6.01
N LYS A 198 13.37 -11.45 -7.30
CA LYS A 198 12.67 -10.37 -8.02
C LYS A 198 11.17 -10.58 -7.94
N MET A 199 10.69 -11.75 -8.37
CA MET A 199 9.26 -12.06 -8.40
C MET A 199 8.64 -12.00 -7.00
N SER A 200 9.32 -12.54 -5.98
CA SER A 200 8.87 -12.48 -4.58
C SER A 200 8.73 -11.04 -4.08
N PHE A 201 9.69 -10.17 -4.41
CA PHE A 201 9.64 -8.75 -4.05
C PHE A 201 8.50 -8.01 -4.78
N LEU A 202 8.34 -8.24 -6.09
CA LEU A 202 7.27 -7.62 -6.89
C LEU A 202 5.87 -8.08 -6.43
N VAL A 203 5.69 -9.37 -6.15
CA VAL A 203 4.45 -9.92 -5.57
C VAL A 203 4.17 -9.30 -4.20
N SER A 204 5.21 -9.07 -3.38
CA SER A 204 5.04 -8.40 -2.09
C SER A 204 4.57 -6.95 -2.23
N LEU A 205 5.07 -6.20 -3.23
CA LEU A 205 4.54 -4.87 -3.54
C LEU A 205 3.07 -4.92 -3.96
N ASN A 206 2.72 -5.84 -4.88
CA ASN A 206 1.34 -6.03 -5.32
C ASN A 206 0.41 -6.39 -4.16
N ASN A 207 0.86 -7.28 -3.27
CA ASN A 207 0.12 -7.64 -2.07
C ASN A 207 -0.15 -6.43 -1.18
N VAL A 208 0.85 -5.57 -0.93
CA VAL A 208 0.68 -4.36 -0.10
C VAL A 208 -0.36 -3.42 -0.71
N GLU A 209 -0.33 -3.22 -2.03
CA GLU A 209 -1.32 -2.37 -2.69
C GLU A 209 -2.73 -2.93 -2.59
N VAL A 210 -2.92 -4.22 -2.92
CA VAL A 210 -4.22 -4.89 -2.83
C VAL A 210 -4.73 -4.92 -1.38
N CYS A 211 -3.85 -5.07 -0.39
CA CYS A 211 -4.21 -4.95 1.02
C CYS A 211 -4.77 -3.56 1.34
N SER A 212 -4.16 -2.48 0.83
CA SER A 212 -4.67 -1.12 1.03
C SER A 212 -6.06 -0.93 0.44
N GLU A 213 -6.30 -1.44 -0.77
CA GLU A 213 -7.62 -1.40 -1.42
C GLU A 213 -8.66 -2.26 -0.70
N ASN A 214 -8.28 -3.45 -0.25
CA ASN A 214 -9.13 -4.38 0.47
C ASN A 214 -9.55 -3.82 1.84
N ILE A 215 -8.68 -3.09 2.55
CA ILE A 215 -9.04 -2.38 3.79
C ILE A 215 -10.14 -1.35 3.52
N MET A 216 -10.00 -0.55 2.46
CA MET A 216 -11.00 0.47 2.10
C MET A 216 -12.32 -0.16 1.64
N THR A 217 -12.26 -1.26 0.91
CA THR A 217 -13.43 -2.03 0.48
C THR A 217 -14.15 -2.64 1.68
N LEU A 218 -13.41 -3.23 2.61
CA LEU A 218 -13.95 -3.76 3.87
C LEU A 218 -14.63 -2.64 4.67
N LYS A 219 -13.96 -1.50 4.85
CA LYS A 219 -14.54 -0.32 5.52
C LYS A 219 -15.88 0.07 4.89
N LYS A 220 -15.92 0.26 3.56
CA LYS A 220 -17.14 0.65 2.83
C LYS A 220 -18.27 -0.38 2.98
N ASN A 221 -17.94 -1.67 2.95
CA ASN A 221 -18.91 -2.74 3.15
C ASN A 221 -19.47 -2.70 4.58
N LEU A 222 -18.61 -2.54 5.59
CA LEU A 222 -19.03 -2.41 6.98
C LEU A 222 -19.90 -1.18 7.23
N GLU A 223 -19.57 -0.03 6.63
CA GLU A 223 -20.43 1.15 6.70
C GLU A 223 -21.83 0.86 6.14
N ASN A 224 -21.93 0.12 5.04
CA ASN A 224 -23.21 -0.26 4.43
C ASN A 224 -24.00 -1.24 5.31
N ASP A 225 -23.33 -2.25 5.87
CA ASP A 225 -23.96 -3.24 6.73
C ASP A 225 -24.44 -2.61 8.04
N CYS A 226 -23.64 -1.72 8.61
CA CYS A 226 -23.99 -0.92 9.79
C CYS A 226 -25.19 0.00 9.49
N ARG A 227 -25.20 0.71 8.35
CA ARG A 227 -26.35 1.54 7.93
C ARG A 227 -27.65 0.71 7.85
N LYS A 228 -27.59 -0.50 7.31
CA LYS A 228 -28.76 -1.40 7.22
C LYS A 228 -29.24 -1.83 8.61
N LEU A 229 -28.32 -2.21 9.50
CA LEU A 229 -28.68 -2.58 10.87
C LEU A 229 -29.35 -1.42 11.61
N PHE A 230 -28.79 -0.21 11.54
CA PHE A 230 -29.32 0.94 12.27
C PHE A 230 -30.64 1.49 11.73
N SER A 231 -30.97 1.22 10.46
CA SER A 231 -32.29 1.54 9.92
C SER A 231 -33.45 0.74 10.54
N GLN A 232 -33.17 -0.34 11.29
CA GLN A 232 -34.16 -1.25 11.87
C GLN A 232 -34.40 -1.04 13.40
N ASP A 233 -34.40 0.20 13.89
CA ASP A 233 -34.42 0.58 15.33
C ASP A 233 -33.17 0.15 16.12
N PHE A 234 -32.13 -0.31 15.45
CA PHE A 234 -30.88 -0.68 16.09
C PHE A 234 -30.10 0.61 16.36
N GLY A 235 -29.71 0.89 17.61
CA GLY A 235 -28.76 1.96 17.95
C GLY A 235 -29.12 3.39 17.51
N GLY A 236 -29.53 4.25 18.45
CA GLY A 236 -29.65 5.69 18.20
C GLY A 236 -28.32 6.35 17.78
N ASP A 237 -28.32 7.65 17.53
CA ASP A 237 -27.17 8.40 16.97
C ASP A 237 -25.81 8.12 17.63
N GLN A 238 -25.80 7.80 18.94
CA GLN A 238 -24.57 7.43 19.65
C GLN A 238 -23.92 6.13 19.15
N ALA A 239 -24.71 5.11 18.80
CA ALA A 239 -24.18 3.85 18.30
C ALA A 239 -23.51 4.02 16.93
N LYS A 240 -24.15 4.80 16.08
CA LYS A 240 -23.61 5.19 14.77
C LYS A 240 -22.28 5.94 14.94
N ALA A 241 -22.24 6.94 15.84
CA ALA A 241 -21.02 7.69 16.12
C ALA A 241 -19.86 6.81 16.62
N LYS A 242 -20.14 5.82 17.48
CA LYS A 242 -19.11 4.86 17.94
C LYS A 242 -18.51 4.06 16.79
N ILE A 243 -19.34 3.57 15.87
CA ILE A 243 -18.86 2.77 14.73
C ILE A 243 -18.16 3.62 13.71
N ASP A 244 -18.68 4.82 13.42
CA ASP A 244 -18.02 5.77 12.53
C ASP A 244 -16.60 6.09 13.05
N SER A 245 -16.44 6.20 14.38
CA SER A 245 -15.12 6.33 15.00
C SER A 245 -14.23 5.12 14.73
N CYS A 246 -14.70 3.88 14.95
CA CYS A 246 -13.93 2.66 14.68
C CYS A 246 -13.53 2.51 13.20
N LEU A 247 -14.43 2.87 12.29
CA LEU A 247 -14.20 2.77 10.85
C LEU A 247 -13.24 3.84 10.32
N SER A 248 -13.12 4.97 11.02
CA SER A 248 -12.13 6.01 10.69
C SER A 248 -10.70 5.47 10.77
N ASP A 249 -10.40 4.65 11.78
CA ASP A 249 -9.06 4.09 11.98
C ASP A 249 -8.64 3.16 10.83
N MET A 250 -9.58 2.46 10.20
CA MET A 250 -9.29 1.63 9.02
C MET A 250 -8.74 2.45 7.85
N ALA A 251 -9.21 3.69 7.66
CA ALA A 251 -8.67 4.57 6.61
C ALA A 251 -7.23 4.98 6.92
N SER A 252 -6.91 5.21 8.19
CA SER A 252 -5.54 5.46 8.66
C SER A 252 -4.63 4.25 8.38
N VAL A 253 -5.10 3.04 8.65
CA VAL A 253 -4.34 1.81 8.34
C VAL A 253 -4.13 1.65 6.83
N SER A 254 -5.14 1.88 5.99
CA SER A 254 -4.98 1.87 4.52
C SER A 254 -3.86 2.82 4.05
N ASN A 255 -3.76 4.02 4.65
CA ASN A 255 -2.68 4.96 4.35
C ASN A 255 -1.31 4.42 4.80
N LYS A 256 -1.20 3.78 5.97
CA LYS A 256 0.05 3.13 6.42
C LYS A 256 0.53 2.01 5.47
N PHE A 257 -0.39 1.34 4.77
CA PHE A 257 -0.03 0.39 3.70
C PHE A 257 0.44 1.11 2.43
N ARG A 258 -0.16 2.25 2.07
CA ARG A 258 0.33 3.08 0.95
C ARG A 258 1.71 3.65 1.23
N ASP A 259 1.98 4.09 2.46
CA ASP A 259 3.30 4.57 2.87
C ASP A 259 4.34 3.45 2.74
N LEU A 260 4.00 2.24 3.20
CA LEU A 260 4.86 1.06 3.05
C LEU A 260 5.11 0.70 1.56
N LEU A 261 4.11 0.86 0.70
CA LEU A 261 4.28 0.67 -0.74
C LEU A 261 5.25 1.69 -1.34
N GLN A 262 5.13 2.97 -0.96
CA GLN A 262 6.04 4.02 -1.42
C GLN A 262 7.47 3.79 -0.95
N GLU A 263 7.65 3.33 0.30
CA GLU A 263 8.95 2.92 0.82
C GLU A 263 9.55 1.77 -0.01
N GLY A 264 8.78 0.70 -0.26
CA GLY A 264 9.24 -0.45 -1.05
C GLY A 264 9.57 -0.09 -2.51
N LEU A 265 8.78 0.79 -3.15
CA LEU A 265 9.06 1.29 -4.49
C LEU A 265 10.28 2.21 -4.53
N GLY A 266 10.46 3.04 -3.50
CA GLY A 266 11.65 3.87 -3.35
C GLY A 266 12.93 3.04 -3.20
N GLU A 267 12.86 1.94 -2.45
CA GLU A 267 13.94 0.97 -2.33
C GLU A 267 14.23 0.33 -3.69
N LEU A 268 13.24 -0.26 -4.36
CA LEU A 268 13.38 -0.86 -5.70
C LEU A 268 14.01 0.09 -6.71
N ASN A 269 13.55 1.35 -6.74
CA ASN A 269 14.10 2.36 -7.62
C ASN A 269 15.57 2.66 -7.30
N SER A 270 15.94 2.66 -6.02
CA SER A 270 17.30 2.98 -5.58
C SER A 270 18.28 1.82 -5.77
N THR A 271 17.83 0.57 -5.59
CA THR A 271 18.69 -0.63 -5.59
C THR A 271 18.72 -1.37 -6.91
N ALA A 272 17.63 -1.39 -7.68
CA ALA A 272 17.53 -2.16 -8.93
C ALA A 272 17.52 -1.26 -10.19
N VAL A 273 16.80 -0.14 -10.15
CA VAL A 273 16.62 0.73 -11.32
C VAL A 273 17.79 1.71 -11.46
N LYS A 274 18.09 2.47 -10.41
CA LYS A 274 19.12 3.52 -10.44
C LYS A 274 20.51 3.02 -10.83
N PRO A 275 21.02 1.88 -10.35
CA PRO A 275 22.33 1.39 -10.76
C PRO A 275 22.44 1.03 -12.24
N GLN A 276 21.32 0.74 -12.92
CA GLN A 276 21.28 0.48 -14.36
C GLN A 276 21.15 1.78 -15.16
N VAL A 277 20.22 2.65 -14.75
CA VAL A 277 19.90 3.90 -15.45
C VAL A 277 21.05 4.90 -15.40
N LYS A 278 21.73 5.02 -14.26
CA LYS A 278 22.77 6.04 -14.05
C LYS A 278 23.98 5.88 -15.01
N PRO A 279 24.55 4.68 -15.22
CA PRO A 279 25.57 4.47 -16.25
C PRO A 279 25.14 4.90 -17.65
N TRP A 280 23.90 4.61 -18.06
CA TRP A 280 23.39 5.01 -19.39
C TRP A 280 23.27 6.53 -19.54
N ILE A 281 22.88 7.23 -18.47
CA ILE A 281 22.90 8.70 -18.46
C ILE A 281 24.33 9.22 -18.48
N ASN A 282 25.28 8.60 -17.76
CA ASN A 282 26.68 9.03 -17.76
C ASN A 282 27.37 8.92 -19.12
N VAL A 283 26.88 8.09 -20.04
CA VAL A 283 27.38 8.05 -21.44
C VAL A 283 27.27 9.42 -22.09
N PHE A 284 26.29 10.24 -21.73
CA PHE A 284 26.14 11.61 -22.20
C PHE A 284 27.40 12.46 -21.96
N LEU A 285 28.15 12.23 -20.86
CA LEU A 285 29.40 12.96 -20.59
C LEU A 285 30.52 12.63 -21.60
N SER A 286 30.41 11.50 -22.29
CA SER A 286 31.37 11.06 -23.30
C SER A 286 31.00 11.50 -24.72
N VAL A 287 29.78 12.00 -24.91
CA VAL A 287 29.33 12.59 -26.18
C VAL A 287 29.70 14.06 -26.20
N SER A 288 30.38 14.52 -27.26
CA SER A 288 30.70 15.95 -27.38
C SER A 288 29.44 16.73 -27.73
N HIS A 289 29.12 17.75 -26.93
CA HIS A 289 28.18 18.82 -27.28
C HIS A 289 28.90 20.13 -27.61
N ASN A 290 30.23 20.12 -27.71
CA ASN A 290 30.99 21.20 -28.31
C ASN A 290 31.36 20.79 -29.74
N ILE A 291 30.45 21.04 -30.69
CA ILE A 291 30.43 20.46 -32.03
C ILE A 291 30.20 21.52 -33.10
N GLU A 292 30.70 21.25 -34.30
CA GLU A 292 30.52 22.01 -35.52
C GLU A 292 29.50 21.33 -36.46
N GLU A 293 29.30 21.88 -37.66
CA GLU A 293 28.27 21.40 -38.60
C GLU A 293 28.51 19.95 -39.07
N GLU A 294 29.76 19.53 -39.25
CA GLU A 294 30.09 18.17 -39.68
C GLU A 294 29.61 17.14 -38.65
N GLU A 295 29.99 17.31 -37.38
CA GLU A 295 29.60 16.42 -36.29
C GLU A 295 28.09 16.48 -36.00
N PHE A 296 27.48 17.66 -36.17
CA PHE A 296 26.03 17.80 -36.05
C PHE A 296 25.29 16.98 -37.12
N ASN A 297 25.74 17.02 -38.38
CA ASN A 297 25.18 16.21 -39.46
C ASN A 297 25.39 14.71 -39.22
N ASP A 298 26.55 14.31 -38.69
CA ASP A 298 26.83 12.93 -38.32
C ASP A 298 25.88 12.43 -37.24
N TYR A 299 25.58 13.25 -36.22
CA TYR A 299 24.60 12.93 -35.17
C TYR A 299 23.16 12.87 -35.69
N GLU A 300 22.81 13.65 -36.72
CA GLU A 300 21.49 13.52 -37.37
C GLU A 300 21.33 12.20 -38.12
N ALA A 301 22.42 11.69 -38.72
CA ALA A 301 22.43 10.40 -39.38
C ALA A 301 22.48 9.23 -38.38
N ASN A 302 23.28 9.37 -37.32
CA ASN A 302 23.50 8.34 -36.31
C ASN A 302 23.44 8.95 -34.91
N ASP A 303 22.31 8.79 -34.22
CA ASP A 303 22.12 9.33 -32.88
C ASP A 303 23.15 8.75 -31.89
N PRO A 304 23.92 9.61 -31.18
CA PRO A 304 25.03 9.15 -30.36
C PRO A 304 24.62 8.64 -28.98
N TRP A 305 23.38 8.86 -28.53
CA TRP A 305 23.00 8.61 -27.13
C TRP A 305 21.52 8.34 -26.88
N VAL A 306 20.62 9.31 -27.17
CA VAL A 306 19.25 9.29 -26.65
C VAL A 306 18.43 8.11 -27.17
N GLN A 307 18.62 7.69 -28.42
CA GLN A 307 17.89 6.55 -29.00
C GLN A 307 18.28 5.25 -28.31
N GLN A 308 19.59 5.01 -28.11
CA GLN A 308 20.04 3.83 -27.38
C GLN A 308 19.61 3.89 -25.91
N PHE A 309 19.60 5.07 -25.30
CA PHE A 309 19.11 5.25 -23.94
C PHE A 309 17.62 4.89 -23.83
N ILE A 310 16.78 5.34 -24.76
CA ILE A 310 15.36 4.98 -24.82
C ILE A 310 15.17 3.46 -24.94
N VAL A 311 15.91 2.80 -25.84
CA VAL A 311 15.85 1.33 -26.01
C VAL A 311 16.19 0.61 -24.70
N ASN A 312 17.23 1.06 -23.98
CA ASN A 312 17.60 0.47 -22.69
C ASN A 312 16.50 0.66 -21.63
N LEU A 313 15.82 1.82 -21.62
CA LEU A 313 14.70 2.09 -20.71
C LEU A 313 13.48 1.22 -21.04
N GLU A 314 13.16 1.02 -22.32
CA GLU A 314 12.08 0.15 -22.77
C GLU A 314 12.30 -1.29 -22.30
N GLN A 315 13.52 -1.81 -22.49
CA GLN A 315 13.90 -3.15 -22.06
C GLN A 315 13.77 -3.28 -20.53
N LEU A 316 14.33 -2.32 -19.78
CA LEU A 316 14.27 -2.34 -18.31
C LEU A 316 12.83 -2.31 -17.79
N MET A 317 11.97 -1.47 -18.35
CA MET A 317 10.58 -1.37 -17.89
C MET A 317 9.75 -2.58 -18.31
N ALA A 318 10.00 -3.16 -19.49
CA ALA A 318 9.36 -4.40 -19.93
C ALA A 318 9.61 -5.56 -18.93
N GLU A 319 10.80 -5.61 -18.33
CA GLU A 319 11.15 -6.62 -17.32
C GLU A 319 10.31 -6.54 -16.04
N PHE A 320 9.80 -5.37 -15.67
CA PHE A 320 8.95 -5.19 -14.48
C PHE A 320 7.46 -5.30 -14.82
N LYS A 321 7.08 -5.00 -16.06
CA LYS A 321 5.68 -4.94 -16.52
C LYS A 321 4.92 -6.25 -16.31
N ALA A 322 5.56 -7.40 -16.49
CA ALA A 322 4.91 -8.70 -16.32
C ALA A 322 4.64 -9.07 -14.85
N GLY A 323 5.41 -8.52 -13.91
CA GLY A 323 5.32 -8.86 -12.48
C GLY A 323 4.62 -7.82 -11.62
N LEU A 324 4.19 -6.69 -12.19
CA LEU A 324 3.55 -5.59 -11.47
C LEU A 324 2.11 -5.38 -11.95
N SER A 325 1.24 -5.00 -11.01
CA SER A 325 -0.07 -4.43 -11.35
C SER A 325 0.10 -3.10 -12.09
N SER A 326 -0.94 -2.69 -12.84
CA SER A 326 -0.93 -1.42 -13.58
C SER A 326 -0.62 -0.23 -12.69
N ILE A 327 -1.20 -0.18 -11.48
CA ILE A 327 -1.04 0.91 -10.53
C ILE A 327 0.43 1.00 -10.06
N ILE A 328 1.02 -0.14 -9.70
CA ILE A 328 2.40 -0.17 -9.21
C ILE A 328 3.40 0.13 -10.34
N TYR A 329 3.12 -0.38 -11.55
CA TYR A 329 3.92 -0.07 -12.73
C TYR A 329 3.92 1.42 -13.06
N GLU A 330 2.78 2.11 -12.97
CA GLU A 330 2.68 3.56 -13.13
C GLU A 330 3.49 4.32 -12.07
N ASN A 331 3.40 3.91 -10.80
CA ASN A 331 4.17 4.51 -9.71
C ASN A 331 5.69 4.33 -9.92
N LEU A 332 6.13 3.14 -10.32
CA LEU A 332 7.53 2.87 -10.64
C LEU A 332 8.01 3.73 -11.82
N THR A 333 7.18 3.85 -12.88
CA THR A 333 7.47 4.71 -14.04
C THR A 333 7.61 6.18 -13.61
N SER A 334 6.76 6.64 -12.70
CA SER A 334 6.84 7.99 -12.12
C SER A 334 8.17 8.21 -11.39
N LEU A 335 8.61 7.25 -10.57
CA LEU A 335 9.90 7.30 -9.87
C LEU A 335 11.09 7.27 -10.83
N LEU A 336 11.06 6.41 -11.85
CA LEU A 336 12.06 6.35 -12.91
C LEU A 336 12.17 7.70 -13.63
N THR A 337 11.04 8.29 -14.00
CA THR A 337 10.99 9.59 -14.70
C THR A 337 11.67 10.68 -13.86
N SER A 338 11.36 10.75 -12.56
CA SER A 338 12.00 11.71 -11.64
C SER A 338 13.50 11.46 -11.49
N LEU A 339 13.91 10.19 -11.45
CA LEU A 339 15.32 9.81 -11.39
C LEU A 339 16.07 10.26 -12.66
N ILE A 340 15.50 10.04 -13.84
CA ILE A 340 16.10 10.44 -15.12
C ILE A 340 16.29 11.95 -15.16
N ALA A 341 15.26 12.73 -14.81
CA ALA A 341 15.35 14.19 -14.78
C ALA A 341 16.49 14.66 -13.85
N LEU A 342 16.57 14.10 -12.63
CA LEU A 342 17.58 14.45 -11.64
C LEU A 342 19.01 14.10 -12.08
N GLU A 343 19.24 12.89 -12.59
CA GLU A 343 20.59 12.46 -12.99
C GLU A 343 21.03 13.12 -14.30
N LEU A 344 20.11 13.35 -15.24
CA LEU A 344 20.41 14.09 -16.47
C LEU A 344 20.79 15.54 -16.17
N GLU A 345 20.08 16.23 -15.26
CA GLU A 345 20.44 17.58 -14.84
C GLU A 345 21.89 17.66 -14.31
N LYS A 346 22.29 16.69 -13.48
CA LYS A 346 23.66 16.63 -12.93
C LYS A 346 24.72 16.44 -14.00
N VAL A 347 24.41 15.69 -15.05
CA VAL A 347 25.33 15.40 -16.14
C VAL A 347 25.43 16.59 -17.10
N VAL A 348 24.30 17.21 -17.44
CA VAL A 348 24.26 18.45 -18.24
C VAL A 348 25.08 19.56 -17.59
N LEU A 349 24.99 19.73 -16.26
CA LEU A 349 25.78 20.72 -15.52
C LEU A 349 27.31 20.49 -15.57
N LYS A 350 27.76 19.30 -15.97
CA LYS A 350 29.18 18.95 -16.11
C LYS A 350 29.67 18.96 -17.56
N SER A 351 28.75 19.07 -18.52
CA SER A 351 29.05 19.08 -19.95
C SER A 351 29.40 20.48 -20.44
N THR A 352 30.06 20.55 -21.60
CA THR A 352 30.36 21.81 -22.29
C THR A 352 29.57 21.87 -23.59
N PHE A 353 29.08 23.06 -23.94
CA PHE A 353 28.14 23.22 -25.05
C PHE A 353 28.59 24.32 -26.01
N SER A 354 28.51 24.00 -27.29
CA SER A 354 28.47 24.94 -28.42
C SER A 354 27.02 25.33 -28.74
N ARG A 355 26.82 26.28 -29.67
CA ARG A 355 25.46 26.63 -30.14
C ARG A 355 24.73 25.46 -30.80
N LEU A 356 25.44 24.69 -31.63
CA LEU A 356 24.90 23.50 -32.30
C LEU A 356 24.69 22.35 -31.30
N GLY A 357 25.58 22.21 -30.31
CA GLY A 357 25.37 21.25 -29.22
C GLY A 357 24.19 21.58 -28.32
N GLY A 358 23.89 22.86 -28.08
CA GLY A 358 22.65 23.27 -27.40
C GLY A 358 21.40 22.88 -28.19
N LEU A 359 21.45 22.96 -29.52
CA LEU A 359 20.36 22.52 -30.41
C LEU A 359 20.21 20.98 -30.40
N GLN A 360 21.35 20.26 -30.43
CA GLN A 360 21.38 18.80 -30.30
C GLN A 360 20.77 18.36 -28.96
N PHE A 361 21.18 18.96 -27.85
CA PHE A 361 20.63 18.66 -26.53
C PHE A 361 19.12 18.91 -26.46
N ASP A 362 18.62 19.99 -27.06
CA ASP A 362 17.17 20.26 -27.13
C ASP A 362 16.43 19.16 -27.91
N LYS A 363 17.00 18.66 -29.01
CA LYS A 363 16.46 17.54 -29.80
C LYS A 363 16.44 16.24 -28.98
N GLU A 364 17.52 15.94 -28.27
CA GLU A 364 17.64 14.78 -27.39
C GLU A 364 16.62 14.85 -26.25
N LEU A 365 16.55 15.98 -25.55
CA LEU A 365 15.62 16.21 -24.44
C LEU A 365 14.16 16.07 -24.89
N ARG A 366 13.80 16.66 -26.04
CA ARG A 366 12.44 16.51 -26.60
C ARG A 366 12.11 15.07 -26.95
N SER A 367 13.07 14.32 -27.51
CA SER A 367 12.88 12.90 -27.86
C SER A 367 12.67 12.04 -26.61
N LEU A 368 13.47 12.27 -25.57
CA LEU A 368 13.34 11.59 -24.28
C LEU A 368 12.00 11.91 -23.58
N ILE A 369 11.60 13.19 -23.55
CA ILE A 369 10.30 13.61 -23.00
C ILE A 369 9.14 13.00 -23.79
N ALA A 370 9.24 12.95 -25.12
CA ALA A 370 8.22 12.34 -25.97
C ALA A 370 8.05 10.86 -25.62
N TYR A 371 9.14 10.09 -25.55
CA TYR A 371 9.10 8.69 -25.12
C TYR A 371 8.50 8.54 -23.72
N LEU A 372 9.02 9.27 -22.72
CA LEU A 372 8.54 9.15 -21.34
C LEU A 372 7.05 9.49 -21.21
N THR A 373 6.55 10.42 -22.03
CA THR A 373 5.12 10.76 -22.09
C THR A 373 4.27 9.61 -22.66
N THR A 374 4.82 8.72 -23.50
CA THR A 374 4.07 7.56 -24.00
C THR A 374 3.92 6.43 -22.98
N VAL A 375 4.84 6.35 -22.01
CA VAL A 375 4.87 5.26 -21.02
C VAL A 375 4.19 5.61 -19.69
N THR A 376 3.79 6.86 -19.48
CA THR A 376 3.00 7.28 -18.33
C THR A 376 1.71 7.97 -18.72
N THR A 377 0.67 7.82 -17.91
CA THR A 377 -0.60 8.54 -18.04
C THR A 377 -0.55 9.94 -17.43
N TRP A 378 0.50 10.26 -16.66
CA TRP A 378 0.65 11.50 -15.91
C TRP A 378 1.50 12.50 -16.66
N THR A 379 1.23 13.80 -16.47
CA THR A 379 2.07 14.84 -17.06
C THR A 379 3.46 14.83 -16.42
N ILE A 380 4.51 14.77 -17.24
CA ILE A 380 5.92 14.81 -16.78
C ILE A 380 6.56 16.20 -16.90
N ARG A 381 5.77 17.20 -17.31
CA ARG A 381 6.25 18.55 -17.65
C ARG A 381 6.94 19.24 -16.48
N ASP A 382 6.36 19.13 -15.30
CA ASP A 382 6.88 19.68 -14.04
C ASP A 382 8.25 19.05 -13.70
N LYS A 383 8.39 17.74 -13.87
CA LYS A 383 9.65 17.02 -13.61
C LYS A 383 10.79 17.46 -14.53
N PHE A 384 10.48 17.78 -15.79
CA PHE A 384 11.47 18.22 -16.79
C PHE A 384 11.55 19.75 -16.96
N ALA A 385 10.85 20.53 -16.13
CA ALA A 385 10.81 21.98 -16.27
C ALA A 385 12.20 22.63 -16.18
N ARG A 386 13.03 22.21 -15.20
CA ARG A 386 14.41 22.69 -15.03
C ARG A 386 15.28 22.36 -16.25
N LEU A 387 15.24 21.12 -16.72
CA LEU A 387 15.97 20.70 -17.93
C LEU A 387 15.53 21.47 -19.18
N SER A 388 14.24 21.74 -19.32
CA SER A 388 13.71 22.52 -20.45
C SER A 388 14.17 23.99 -20.39
N GLN A 389 14.23 24.57 -19.19
CA GLN A 389 14.80 25.90 -18.98
C GLN A 389 16.30 25.92 -19.32
N MET A 390 17.05 24.90 -18.90
CA MET A 390 18.46 24.75 -19.26
C MET A 390 18.66 24.64 -20.78
N ALA A 391 17.86 23.82 -21.47
CA ALA A 391 17.89 23.71 -22.93
C ALA A 391 17.61 25.06 -23.63
N THR A 392 16.65 25.83 -23.11
CA THR A 392 16.34 27.18 -23.63
C THR A 392 17.56 28.11 -23.52
N ILE A 393 18.26 28.09 -22.39
CA ILE A 393 19.44 28.92 -22.14
C ILE A 393 20.61 28.51 -23.05
N LEU A 394 20.85 27.20 -23.19
CA LEU A 394 21.92 26.67 -24.05
C LEU A 394 21.71 27.00 -25.53
N ASN A 395 20.49 27.38 -25.94
CA ASN A 395 20.16 27.80 -27.29
C ASN A 395 20.21 29.33 -27.53
N LEU A 396 20.60 30.13 -26.53
CA LEU A 396 20.73 31.59 -26.69
C LEU A 396 21.92 31.96 -27.59
N GLU A 397 21.75 32.98 -28.44
CA GLU A 397 22.78 33.41 -29.40
C GLU A 397 23.90 34.27 -28.80
N ARG A 398 23.69 34.93 -27.64
CA ARG A 398 24.67 35.88 -27.05
C ARG A 398 24.70 35.86 -25.52
N VAL A 399 25.90 35.98 -24.96
CA VAL A 399 26.21 36.00 -23.51
C VAL A 399 25.58 37.19 -22.76
N SER A 400 25.19 38.27 -23.46
CA SER A 400 24.45 39.39 -22.86
C SER A 400 23.10 38.97 -22.24
N CYS A 401 22.55 37.82 -22.64
CA CYS A 401 21.37 37.20 -22.03
C CYS A 401 21.71 36.19 -20.90
N GLN A 402 22.99 35.88 -20.70
CA GLN A 402 23.52 34.86 -19.78
C GLN A 402 23.90 35.45 -18.41
N TYR A 403 24.25 36.74 -18.34
CA TYR A 403 24.40 37.48 -17.06
C TYR A 403 23.11 37.56 -16.23
N ALA A 404 21.95 37.43 -16.87
CA ALA A 404 20.68 37.28 -16.16
C ALA A 404 20.63 35.97 -15.33
N PHE A 405 21.49 34.99 -15.64
CA PHE A 405 21.50 33.66 -15.05
C PHE A 405 22.55 33.46 -13.94
N GLU A 406 23.72 34.11 -13.95
CA GLU A 406 24.57 34.13 -12.74
C GLU A 406 23.79 34.68 -11.54
N HIS A 407 22.97 35.70 -11.78
CA HIS A 407 22.06 36.23 -10.76
C HIS A 407 20.90 35.28 -10.42
N TYR A 408 20.42 34.45 -11.36
CA TYR A 408 19.30 33.52 -11.13
C TYR A 408 19.73 32.19 -10.49
N ILE A 409 20.93 31.67 -10.80
CA ILE A 409 21.54 30.53 -10.12
C ILE A 409 21.84 30.86 -8.66
N ILE A 410 22.34 32.07 -8.38
CA ILE A 410 22.61 32.54 -7.00
C ILE A 410 21.31 32.76 -6.20
N LEU A 411 20.15 32.91 -6.86
CA LEU A 411 18.85 33.12 -6.21
C LEU A 411 18.01 31.84 -6.03
N VAL A 412 18.36 30.75 -6.72
CA VAL A 412 17.58 29.48 -6.73
C VAL A 412 18.34 28.32 -6.07
N PHE A 413 19.65 28.46 -5.82
CA PHE A 413 20.39 27.69 -4.81
C PHE A 413 20.47 28.49 -3.51
#